data_AF-A0A844NWB4-F1
#
_entry.id   AF-A0A844NWB4-F1
#
_cell.length_a   1.000
_cell.length_b   1.000
_cell.length_c   1.000
_cell.angle_alpha   90.00
_cell.angle_beta   90.00
_cell.angle_gamma   90.00
#
_symmetry.space_group_name_H-M   'P 1'
#
loop_
_entity.id
_entity.type
_entity.pdbx_description
1 polymer ?
#
loop_
_entity_poly.entity_id
_entity_poly.type
_entity_poly.pdbx_seq_one_letter_code
_entity_poly.pdbx_strand_id
1 'polypeptide(L)'
;IQATFKVRPVKFVTEENGIAVKRHKLNAARPKAWALTPTEIDAIDQQFAFDIKAAYAARSKSLLPLQRDRVMFHIAIHFALRVSELVTIQLHDFKASHDPRMKAFQNFGTLTITGKNDATGTIPMREPEIYELLMWYLSSIRQKILLRRKNSGNGLCRYDDKEYATVNLLFPSERGGVINPNAFRTRLNSMAVKAGLMHHKLTPHILRHTGCTNMVGVFSAEVAQKYMRHKNLYTTLGYYHPAPLDAANEANAPLDLFSSFFDDED
;
A
#
# COMPACT_ATOMS: atom_id res chain seq x y z
N ILE A 1 -17.61 -46.13 8.44
CA ILE A 1 -17.99 -45.53 7.13
C ILE A 1 -17.52 -46.38 5.95
N GLN A 2 -16.21 -46.55 5.70
CA GLN A 2 -15.75 -47.35 4.56
C GLN A 2 -16.02 -48.85 4.71
N ALA A 3 -15.91 -49.40 5.93
CA ALA A 3 -16.24 -50.80 6.20
C ALA A 3 -17.76 -51.08 6.17
N THR A 4 -18.58 -50.11 6.57
CA THR A 4 -20.05 -50.25 6.73
C THR A 4 -20.82 -49.85 5.47
N PHE A 5 -20.40 -48.79 4.77
CA PHE A 5 -21.12 -48.21 3.64
C PHE A 5 -20.36 -48.34 2.31
N LYS A 6 -19.15 -48.94 2.30
CA LYS A 6 -18.27 -49.05 1.11
C LYS A 6 -17.94 -47.71 0.41
N VAL A 7 -18.25 -46.57 1.03
CA VAL A 7 -17.91 -45.23 0.51
C VAL A 7 -16.60 -44.76 1.14
N ARG A 8 -15.63 -44.33 0.33
CA ARG A 8 -14.44 -43.60 0.81
C ARG A 8 -14.84 -42.17 1.14
N PRO A 9 -14.59 -41.66 2.36
CA PRO A 9 -14.86 -40.27 2.68
C PRO A 9 -14.05 -39.37 1.75
N VAL A 10 -14.74 -38.50 1.01
CA VAL A 10 -14.09 -37.48 0.19
C VAL A 10 -13.66 -36.35 1.12
N LYS A 11 -12.48 -35.76 0.89
CA LYS A 11 -12.02 -34.61 1.66
C LYS A 11 -13.00 -33.45 1.43
N PHE A 12 -13.84 -33.17 2.42
CA PHE A 12 -14.82 -32.07 2.37
C PHE A 12 -14.15 -30.69 2.47
N VAL A 13 -12.84 -30.63 2.77
CA VAL A 13 -12.10 -29.38 2.85
C VAL A 13 -11.70 -28.90 1.44
N THR A 14 -12.46 -27.95 0.90
CA THR A 14 -12.21 -27.15 -0.30
C THR A 14 -11.41 -25.89 0.03
N GLU A 15 -10.98 -25.13 -0.98
CA GLU A 15 -10.36 -23.81 -0.72
C GLU A 15 -11.35 -22.83 -0.04
N GLU A 16 -12.65 -23.02 -0.22
CA GLU A 16 -13.70 -22.15 0.30
C GLU A 16 -14.01 -22.41 1.79
N ASN A 17 -13.79 -23.63 2.29
CA ASN A 17 -14.11 -24.01 3.69
C ASN A 17 -12.89 -24.46 4.51
N GLY A 18 -11.69 -24.31 3.96
CA GLY A 18 -10.43 -24.59 4.66
C GLY A 18 -10.08 -23.54 5.70
N ILE A 19 -10.10 -23.91 6.99
CA ILE A 19 -9.54 -23.07 8.05
C ILE A 19 -8.02 -23.26 8.09
N ALA A 20 -7.27 -22.20 7.81
CA ALA A 20 -5.81 -22.21 7.89
C ALA A 20 -5.35 -22.31 9.36
N VAL A 21 -5.03 -23.52 9.82
CA VAL A 21 -4.45 -23.73 11.16
C VAL A 21 -2.97 -23.32 11.14
N LYS A 22 -2.64 -22.17 11.71
CA LYS A 22 -1.24 -21.85 12.04
C LYS A 22 -0.79 -22.76 13.19
N ARG A 23 0.25 -23.56 12.99
CA ARG A 23 1.03 -24.10 14.10
C ARG A 23 1.57 -22.92 14.92
N HIS A 24 1.08 -22.76 16.14
CA HIS A 24 1.56 -21.77 17.09
C HIS A 24 3.03 -22.05 17.37
N LYS A 25 3.95 -21.21 16.86
CA LYS A 25 5.37 -21.29 17.26
C LYS A 25 5.47 -20.59 18.61
N LEU A 26 5.83 -21.35 19.64
CA LEU A 26 5.95 -20.92 21.04
C LEU A 26 6.89 -19.71 21.29
N ASN A 27 7.66 -19.27 20.29
CA ASN A 27 8.60 -18.15 20.40
C ASN A 27 8.07 -16.87 19.74
N ALA A 28 6.89 -16.39 20.16
CA ALA A 28 6.24 -15.18 19.66
C ALA A 28 6.69 -13.88 20.37
N ALA A 29 7.91 -13.83 20.91
CA ALA A 29 8.42 -12.68 21.67
C ALA A 29 8.73 -11.43 20.81
N ARG A 30 8.51 -11.47 19.49
CA ARG A 30 8.60 -10.29 18.61
C ARG A 30 7.37 -10.23 17.71
N PRO A 31 6.67 -9.09 17.61
CA PRO A 31 5.61 -8.94 16.61
C PRO A 31 6.18 -9.28 15.23
N LYS A 32 5.50 -10.20 14.54
CA LYS A 32 6.02 -10.86 13.33
C LYS A 32 6.11 -9.91 12.12
N ALA A 33 5.38 -8.79 12.19
CA ALA A 33 5.40 -7.72 11.23
C ALA A 33 5.25 -6.41 11.99
N TRP A 34 6.01 -5.42 11.57
CA TRP A 34 6.10 -4.10 12.19
C TRP A 34 5.56 -3.08 11.20
N ALA A 35 4.63 -2.26 11.67
CA ALA A 35 4.11 -1.12 10.93
C ALA A 35 4.86 0.14 11.38
N LEU A 36 5.12 1.03 10.44
CA LEU A 36 5.69 2.34 10.76
C LEU A 36 4.65 3.16 11.53
N THR A 37 5.10 3.83 12.59
CA THR A 37 4.27 4.84 13.26
C THR A 37 4.21 6.12 12.41
N PRO A 38 3.22 7.01 12.63
CA PRO A 38 3.16 8.30 11.94
C PRO A 38 4.45 9.10 12.08
N THR A 39 5.04 9.14 13.28
CA THR A 39 6.31 9.85 13.53
C THR A 39 7.48 9.30 12.71
N GLU A 40 7.51 8.00 12.45
CA GLU A 40 8.56 7.37 11.65
C GLU A 40 8.34 7.62 10.16
N ILE A 41 7.08 7.66 9.70
CA ILE A 41 6.73 8.05 8.33
C ILE A 41 7.19 9.50 8.09
N ASP A 42 6.90 10.40 9.03
CA ASP A 42 7.30 11.81 8.95
C ASP A 42 8.82 11.97 8.97
N ALA A 43 9.54 11.24 9.83
CA ALA A 43 11.00 11.26 9.86
C ALA A 43 11.62 10.81 8.51
N ILE A 44 11.06 9.76 7.90
CA ILE A 44 11.50 9.30 6.57
C ILE A 44 11.19 10.35 5.50
N ASP A 45 10.01 10.98 5.52
CA ASP A 45 9.64 12.02 4.55
C ASP A 45 10.52 13.26 4.68
N GLN A 46 10.81 13.70 5.90
CA GLN A 46 11.74 14.78 6.19
C GLN A 46 13.14 14.46 5.68
N GLN A 47 13.60 13.21 5.84
CA GLN A 47 14.89 12.78 5.29
C GLN A 47 14.89 12.80 3.76
N PHE A 48 13.80 12.39 3.11
CA PHE A 48 13.64 12.56 1.65
C PHE A 48 13.74 14.03 1.26
N ALA A 49 13.02 14.92 1.95
CA ALA A 49 13.03 16.36 1.68
C ALA A 49 14.44 16.95 1.83
N PHE A 50 15.16 16.57 2.88
CA PHE A 50 16.55 16.96 3.12
C PHE A 50 17.48 16.50 1.99
N ASP A 51 17.44 15.20 1.64
CA ASP A 51 18.26 14.62 0.58
C ASP A 51 17.94 15.24 -0.79
N ILE A 52 16.67 15.56 -1.07
CA ILE A 52 16.25 16.26 -2.30
C ILE A 52 16.84 17.66 -2.35
N LYS A 53 16.78 18.42 -1.24
CA LYS A 53 17.35 19.77 -1.16
C LYS A 53 18.87 19.75 -1.35
N ALA A 54 19.55 18.81 -0.72
CA ALA A 54 20.99 18.60 -0.88
C ALA A 54 21.35 18.22 -2.32
N ALA A 55 20.61 17.29 -2.93
CA ALA A 55 20.81 16.86 -4.31
C ALA A 55 20.56 18.00 -5.32
N TYR A 56 19.59 18.87 -5.04
CA TYR A 56 19.32 20.06 -5.86
C TYR A 56 20.48 21.06 -5.79
N ALA A 57 20.94 21.40 -4.58
CA ALA A 57 22.05 22.31 -4.36
C ALA A 57 23.35 21.80 -5.03
N ALA A 58 23.62 20.50 -4.94
CA ALA A 58 24.79 19.87 -5.54
C ALA A 58 24.64 19.57 -7.05
N ARG A 59 23.50 19.91 -7.67
CA ARG A 59 23.16 19.53 -9.07
C ARG A 59 23.37 18.02 -9.35
N SER A 60 23.04 17.20 -8.35
CA SER A 60 23.27 15.75 -8.39
C SER A 60 22.32 15.06 -9.37
N LYS A 61 22.82 14.00 -10.01
CA LYS A 61 22.00 13.08 -10.83
C LYS A 61 20.98 12.31 -9.99
N SER A 62 21.14 12.24 -8.67
CA SER A 62 20.21 11.56 -7.77
C SER A 62 18.91 12.32 -7.50
N LEU A 63 18.79 13.58 -7.95
CA LEU A 63 17.65 14.44 -7.64
C LEU A 63 16.30 13.83 -8.08
N LEU A 64 16.17 13.46 -9.37
CA LEU A 64 14.91 12.93 -9.90
C LEU A 64 14.55 11.56 -9.29
N PRO A 65 15.49 10.62 -9.10
CA PRO A 65 15.23 9.39 -8.36
C PRO A 65 14.75 9.61 -6.94
N LEU A 66 15.33 10.56 -6.21
CA LEU A 66 14.92 10.85 -4.83
C LEU A 66 13.49 11.41 -4.79
N GLN A 67 13.16 12.34 -5.68
CA GLN A 67 11.81 12.89 -5.80
C GLN A 67 10.78 11.82 -6.18
N ARG A 68 11.11 10.94 -7.13
CA ARG A 68 10.26 9.81 -7.49
C ARG A 68 10.08 8.84 -6.32
N ASP A 69 11.17 8.48 -5.65
CA ASP A 69 11.16 7.48 -4.59
C ASP A 69 10.39 7.96 -3.35
N ARG A 70 10.42 9.27 -3.05
CA ARG A 70 9.55 9.89 -2.04
C ARG A 70 8.07 9.65 -2.36
N VAL A 71 7.66 9.84 -3.62
CA VAL A 71 6.28 9.60 -4.07
C VAL A 71 5.96 8.11 -4.01
N MET A 72 6.88 7.24 -4.44
CA MET A 72 6.71 5.79 -4.36
C MET A 72 6.54 5.30 -2.91
N PHE A 73 7.26 5.90 -1.95
CA PHE A 73 7.15 5.57 -0.54
C PHE A 73 5.72 5.80 -0.02
N HIS A 74 5.17 7.00 -0.25
CA HIS A 74 3.81 7.34 0.16
C HIS A 74 2.74 6.53 -0.57
N ILE A 75 2.87 6.37 -1.90
CA ILE A 75 1.94 5.58 -2.71
C ILE A 75 1.94 4.09 -2.29
N ALA A 76 3.11 3.54 -1.92
CA ALA A 76 3.21 2.17 -1.43
C ALA A 76 2.45 1.94 -0.12
N ILE A 77 2.49 2.91 0.80
CA ILE A 77 1.75 2.87 2.06
C ILE A 77 0.26 3.09 1.77
N HIS A 78 -0.10 4.18 1.09
CA HIS A 78 -1.48 4.56 0.84
C HIS A 78 -2.29 3.48 0.11
N PHE A 79 -1.70 2.80 -0.87
CA PHE A 79 -2.37 1.72 -1.60
C PHE A 79 -1.96 0.30 -1.14
N ALA A 80 -1.23 0.18 -0.02
CA ALA A 80 -0.76 -1.09 0.54
C ALA A 80 -0.17 -2.05 -0.53
N LEU A 81 0.77 -1.55 -1.33
CA LEU A 81 1.22 -2.22 -2.56
C LEU A 81 2.32 -3.24 -2.30
N ARG A 82 2.28 -4.39 -2.98
CA ARG A 82 3.47 -5.24 -3.12
C ARG A 82 4.49 -4.49 -3.98
N VAL A 83 5.78 -4.74 -3.78
CA VAL A 83 6.82 -4.04 -4.56
C VAL A 83 6.70 -4.29 -6.06
N SER A 84 6.30 -5.50 -6.48
CA SER A 84 6.10 -5.83 -7.89
C SER A 84 4.97 -4.99 -8.48
N GLU A 85 3.86 -4.87 -7.74
CA GLU A 85 2.72 -4.03 -8.13
C GLU A 85 3.15 -2.57 -8.23
N LEU A 86 3.85 -2.04 -7.22
CA LEU A 86 4.33 -0.66 -7.17
C LEU A 86 5.21 -0.29 -8.36
N VAL A 87 6.15 -1.15 -8.76
CA VAL A 87 7.06 -0.83 -9.87
C VAL A 87 6.40 -0.99 -11.24
N THR A 88 5.30 -1.74 -11.35
CA THR A 88 4.59 -1.98 -12.62
C THR A 88 3.29 -1.20 -12.78
N ILE A 89 2.91 -0.33 -11.83
CA ILE A 89 1.69 0.48 -11.95
C ILE A 89 1.71 1.26 -13.26
N GLN A 90 0.59 1.28 -13.96
CA GLN A 90 0.36 2.09 -15.14
C GLN A 90 -0.67 3.18 -14.87
N LEU A 91 -0.61 4.27 -15.64
CA LEU A 91 -1.53 5.40 -15.49
C LEU A 91 -3.00 5.00 -15.69
N HIS A 92 -3.27 4.04 -16.57
CA HIS A 92 -4.63 3.55 -16.83
C HIS A 92 -5.17 2.59 -15.76
N ASP A 93 -4.34 2.19 -14.79
CA ASP A 93 -4.80 1.45 -13.61
C ASP A 93 -5.62 2.37 -12.68
N PHE A 94 -5.44 3.69 -12.81
CA PHE A 94 -6.26 4.69 -12.15
C PHE A 94 -7.55 4.96 -12.93
N LYS A 95 -8.64 5.10 -12.19
CA LYS A 95 -9.97 5.44 -12.73
C LYS A 95 -10.65 6.48 -11.86
N ALA A 96 -11.50 7.28 -12.49
CA ALA A 96 -12.43 8.14 -11.78
C ALA A 96 -13.39 7.30 -10.92
N SER A 97 -13.76 7.85 -9.77
CA SER A 97 -14.85 7.31 -8.94
C SER A 97 -16.14 8.04 -9.27
N HIS A 98 -17.27 7.32 -9.25
CA HIS A 98 -18.60 7.92 -9.37
C HIS A 98 -19.12 8.48 -8.03
N ASP A 99 -18.43 8.22 -6.92
CA ASP A 99 -18.78 8.76 -5.61
C ASP A 99 -18.53 10.28 -5.58
N PRO A 100 -19.54 11.12 -5.27
CA PRO A 100 -19.39 12.57 -5.18
C PRO A 100 -18.28 13.01 -4.23
N ARG A 101 -18.03 12.26 -3.15
CA ARG A 101 -16.99 12.56 -2.15
C ARG A 101 -15.58 12.42 -2.72
N MET A 102 -15.43 11.67 -3.81
CA MET A 102 -14.16 11.38 -4.46
C MET A 102 -13.92 12.21 -5.73
N LYS A 103 -14.84 13.13 -6.06
CA LYS A 103 -14.76 13.98 -7.25
C LYS A 103 -13.47 14.83 -7.26
N ALA A 104 -12.96 15.20 -6.09
CA ALA A 104 -11.71 15.92 -5.92
C ALA A 104 -10.48 15.18 -6.51
N PHE A 105 -10.52 13.85 -6.54
CA PHE A 105 -9.41 13.02 -7.05
C PHE A 105 -9.44 12.81 -8.57
N GLN A 106 -10.44 13.35 -9.27
CA GLN A 106 -10.57 13.27 -10.74
C GLN A 106 -10.39 11.81 -11.24
N ASN A 107 -9.55 11.60 -12.26
CA ASN A 107 -9.22 10.29 -12.83
C ASN A 107 -8.40 9.38 -11.90
N PHE A 108 -8.03 9.83 -10.71
CA PHE A 108 -7.23 9.10 -9.72
C PHE A 108 -8.05 8.68 -8.49
N GLY A 109 -9.38 8.68 -8.60
CA GLY A 109 -10.27 8.27 -7.51
C GLY A 109 -10.02 6.85 -7.03
N THR A 110 -9.78 5.90 -7.93
CA THR A 110 -9.50 4.51 -7.56
C THR A 110 -8.30 3.97 -8.32
N LEU A 111 -7.57 3.06 -7.68
CA LEU A 111 -6.46 2.33 -8.27
C LEU A 111 -6.82 0.84 -8.31
N THR A 112 -6.91 0.27 -9.51
CA THR A 112 -7.20 -1.17 -9.71
C THR A 112 -5.92 -1.91 -10.05
N ILE A 113 -5.56 -2.89 -9.22
CA ILE A 113 -4.32 -3.65 -9.40
C ILE A 113 -4.64 -5.13 -9.41
N THR A 114 -4.02 -5.83 -10.36
CA THR A 114 -4.01 -7.29 -10.42
C THR A 114 -2.64 -7.80 -9.97
N GLY A 115 -2.62 -8.49 -8.83
CA GLY A 115 -1.40 -9.04 -8.24
C GLY A 115 -1.03 -10.42 -8.80
N LYS A 116 0.00 -11.04 -8.21
CA LYS A 116 0.37 -12.44 -8.47
C LYS A 116 -0.79 -13.37 -8.05
N ASN A 117 -1.13 -14.35 -8.91
CA ASN A 117 -2.30 -15.24 -8.82
C ASN A 117 -3.65 -14.60 -9.24
N ASP A 118 -3.62 -13.59 -10.12
CA ASP A 118 -4.81 -12.92 -10.68
C ASP A 118 -5.77 -12.30 -9.65
N ALA A 119 -5.30 -12.11 -8.41
CA ALA A 119 -6.05 -11.42 -7.38
C ALA A 119 -6.12 -9.92 -7.73
N THR A 120 -7.30 -9.48 -8.15
CA THR A 120 -7.58 -8.09 -8.49
C THR A 120 -8.24 -7.37 -7.32
N GLY A 121 -7.78 -6.16 -7.02
CA GLY A 121 -8.36 -5.31 -5.99
C GLY A 121 -8.34 -3.85 -6.40
N THR A 122 -9.45 -3.16 -6.14
CA THR A 122 -9.61 -1.73 -6.40
C THR A 122 -9.58 -0.99 -5.09
N ILE A 123 -8.62 -0.09 -4.90
CA ILE A 123 -8.43 0.66 -3.67
C ILE A 123 -8.74 2.14 -3.95
N PRO A 124 -9.55 2.80 -3.10
CA PRO A 124 -9.80 4.23 -3.25
C PRO A 124 -8.58 5.06 -2.83
N MET A 125 -8.34 6.16 -3.55
CA MET A 125 -7.59 7.30 -3.02
C MET A 125 -8.38 7.90 -1.86
N ARG A 126 -7.71 8.15 -0.73
CA ARG A 126 -8.36 8.63 0.50
C ARG A 126 -7.85 9.98 0.98
N GLU A 127 -6.60 10.31 0.68
CA GLU A 127 -5.88 11.45 1.25
C GLU A 127 -5.59 12.48 0.14
N PRO A 128 -6.10 13.73 0.26
CA PRO A 128 -5.81 14.82 -0.67
C PRO A 128 -4.32 15.11 -0.85
N GLU A 129 -3.53 15.04 0.22
CA GLU A 129 -2.10 15.33 0.21
C GLU A 129 -1.33 14.33 -0.65
N ILE A 130 -1.73 13.06 -0.60
CA ILE A 130 -1.15 12.00 -1.45
C ILE A 130 -1.51 12.22 -2.92
N TYR A 131 -2.75 12.64 -3.18
CA TYR A 131 -3.18 13.01 -4.53
C TYR A 131 -2.39 14.21 -5.07
N GLU A 132 -2.22 15.28 -4.29
CA GLU A 132 -1.45 16.46 -4.67
C GLU A 132 0.02 16.13 -4.94
N LEU A 133 0.63 15.30 -4.07
CA LEU A 133 1.99 14.80 -4.26
C LEU A 133 2.12 14.01 -5.58
N LEU A 134 1.13 13.18 -5.89
CA LEU A 134 1.07 12.43 -7.15
C LEU A 134 0.94 13.38 -8.36
N MET A 135 0.07 14.38 -8.28
CA MET A 135 -0.13 15.35 -9.38
C MET A 135 1.12 16.19 -9.63
N TRP A 136 1.79 16.64 -8.57
CA TRP A 136 3.10 17.29 -8.66
C TRP A 136 4.13 16.39 -9.34
N TYR A 137 4.19 15.12 -8.95
CA TYR A 137 5.09 14.14 -9.56
C TYR A 137 4.83 13.96 -11.05
N LEU A 138 3.57 13.79 -11.45
CA LEU A 138 3.17 13.57 -12.84
C LEU A 138 3.47 14.78 -13.73
N SER A 139 3.17 15.98 -13.26
CA SER A 139 3.38 17.23 -14.00
C SER A 139 4.84 17.64 -14.09
N SER A 140 5.63 17.44 -13.03
CA SER A 140 6.95 18.07 -12.91
C SER A 140 8.13 17.12 -13.02
N ILE A 141 8.02 15.91 -12.46
CA ILE A 141 9.17 15.02 -12.24
C ILE A 141 9.17 13.89 -13.26
N ARG A 142 8.02 13.22 -13.44
CA ARG A 142 7.87 12.08 -14.34
C ARG A 142 8.23 12.44 -15.78
N GLN A 143 7.78 13.60 -16.26
CA GLN A 143 8.11 14.11 -17.59
C GLN A 143 9.63 14.25 -17.78
N LYS A 144 10.34 14.81 -16.78
CA LYS A 144 11.80 14.95 -16.82
C LYS A 144 12.52 13.60 -16.84
N ILE A 145 12.03 12.61 -16.10
CA ILE A 145 12.57 11.23 -16.11
C ILE A 145 12.39 10.61 -17.50
N LEU A 146 11.20 10.76 -18.10
CA LEU A 146 10.91 10.22 -19.44
C LEU A 146 11.77 10.88 -20.53
N LEU A 147 12.01 12.19 -20.45
CA LEU A 147 12.84 12.92 -21.42
C LEU A 147 14.34 12.58 -21.27
N ARG A 148 14.82 12.39 -20.04
CA ARG A 148 16.23 12.07 -19.76
C ARG A 148 16.58 10.59 -19.93
N ARG A 149 15.59 9.73 -20.13
CA ARG A 149 15.82 8.29 -20.20
C ARG A 149 16.79 7.98 -21.34
N LYS A 150 17.74 7.08 -21.09
CA LYS A 150 18.56 6.51 -22.16
C LYS A 150 17.65 5.57 -22.97
N ASN A 151 17.13 6.06 -24.09
CA ASN A 151 16.17 5.30 -24.89
C ASN A 151 16.93 4.25 -25.71
N SER A 152 16.81 2.97 -25.35
CA SER A 152 17.46 1.86 -26.05
C SER A 152 16.59 1.22 -27.15
N GLY A 153 15.41 1.76 -27.47
CA GLY A 153 14.55 1.16 -28.50
C GLY A 153 13.16 1.79 -28.66
N ASN A 154 12.19 0.96 -29.05
CA ASN A 154 10.80 1.27 -29.39
C ASN A 154 9.90 1.82 -28.25
N GLY A 155 10.47 2.18 -27.11
CA GLY A 155 9.73 2.69 -25.94
C GLY A 155 9.04 1.62 -25.08
N LEU A 156 9.22 0.34 -25.42
CA LEU A 156 8.71 -0.81 -24.67
C LEU A 156 9.77 -1.29 -23.67
N CYS A 157 9.31 -1.93 -22.60
CA CYS A 157 10.16 -2.56 -21.60
C CYS A 157 9.50 -3.83 -21.08
N ARG A 158 10.30 -4.73 -20.49
CA ARG A 158 9.80 -5.99 -19.94
C ARG A 158 10.02 -6.09 -18.44
N TYR A 159 9.08 -6.73 -17.76
CA TYR A 159 9.18 -7.12 -16.36
C TYR A 159 8.35 -8.39 -16.13
N ASP A 160 8.98 -9.43 -15.56
CA ASP A 160 8.32 -10.71 -15.24
C ASP A 160 7.56 -11.30 -16.46
N ASP A 161 8.25 -11.36 -17.60
CA ASP A 161 7.76 -11.82 -18.92
C ASP A 161 6.58 -11.03 -19.53
N LYS A 162 6.18 -9.93 -18.90
CA LYS A 162 5.17 -8.99 -19.42
C LYS A 162 5.81 -7.78 -20.06
N GLU A 163 5.19 -7.29 -21.12
CA GLU A 163 5.62 -6.10 -21.84
C GLU A 163 4.82 -4.87 -21.42
N TYR A 164 5.52 -3.76 -21.23
CA TYR A 164 4.95 -2.49 -20.78
C TYR A 164 5.45 -1.37 -21.68
N ALA A 165 4.53 -0.49 -22.08
CA ALA A 165 4.93 0.79 -22.64
C ALA A 165 5.50 1.66 -21.52
N THR A 166 6.76 2.08 -21.66
CA THR A 166 7.43 2.87 -20.61
C THR A 166 6.70 4.19 -20.33
N VAL A 167 6.00 4.74 -21.34
CA VAL A 167 5.18 5.96 -21.21
C VAL A 167 3.88 5.73 -20.43
N ASN A 168 3.46 4.48 -20.22
CA ASN A 168 2.29 4.16 -19.41
C ASN A 168 2.66 3.92 -17.95
N LEU A 169 3.91 3.52 -17.66
CA LEU A 169 4.37 3.29 -16.29
C LEU A 169 4.22 4.56 -15.45
N LEU A 170 3.65 4.43 -14.26
CA LEU A 170 3.57 5.51 -13.30
C LEU A 170 4.98 5.94 -12.89
N PHE A 171 5.83 4.98 -12.53
CA PHE A 171 7.18 5.21 -12.05
C PHE A 171 8.24 4.65 -13.00
N PRO A 172 8.59 5.35 -14.09
CA PRO A 172 9.67 4.92 -14.97
C PRO A 172 11.05 5.02 -14.28
N SER A 173 11.95 4.13 -14.69
CA SER A 173 13.38 4.19 -14.40
C SER A 173 14.07 5.25 -15.26
N GLU A 174 15.11 5.90 -14.73
CA GLU A 174 15.96 6.81 -15.51
C GLU A 174 16.74 6.09 -16.62
N ARG A 175 16.90 4.77 -16.51
CA ARG A 175 17.49 3.94 -17.58
C ARG A 175 16.49 3.57 -18.67
N GLY A 176 15.23 3.99 -18.55
CA GLY A 176 14.12 3.45 -19.34
C GLY A 176 13.57 2.16 -18.72
N GLY A 177 12.26 2.00 -18.78
CA GLY A 177 11.55 0.81 -18.30
C GLY A 177 11.23 0.76 -16.80
N VAL A 178 10.90 -0.43 -16.32
CA VAL A 178 10.48 -0.71 -14.94
C VAL A 178 11.66 -0.56 -13.95
N ILE A 179 11.39 0.02 -12.78
CA ILE A 179 12.39 0.16 -11.72
C ILE A 179 12.75 -1.21 -11.17
N ASN A 180 14.04 -1.49 -11.02
CA ASN A 180 14.50 -2.70 -10.35
C ASN A 180 14.03 -2.69 -8.86
N PRO A 181 13.22 -3.67 -8.41
CA PRO A 181 12.73 -3.75 -7.03
C PRO A 181 13.84 -3.77 -5.97
N ASN A 182 14.99 -4.40 -6.27
CA ASN A 182 16.12 -4.44 -5.34
C ASN A 182 16.79 -3.07 -5.21
N ALA A 183 16.85 -2.30 -6.30
CA ALA A 183 17.36 -0.94 -6.23
C ALA A 183 16.46 -0.04 -5.37
N PHE A 184 15.14 -0.20 -5.46
CA PHE A 184 14.19 0.49 -4.58
C PHE A 184 14.37 0.06 -3.11
N ARG A 185 14.47 -1.25 -2.84
CA ARG A 185 14.75 -1.77 -1.48
C ARG A 185 16.01 -1.16 -0.86
N THR A 186 17.11 -1.11 -1.60
CA THR A 186 18.38 -0.58 -1.09
C THR A 186 18.27 0.91 -0.77
N ARG A 187 17.63 1.70 -1.64
CA ARG A 187 17.45 3.15 -1.41
C ARG A 187 16.50 3.43 -0.25
N LEU A 188 15.42 2.67 -0.13
CA LEU A 188 14.50 2.74 1.00
C LEU A 188 15.19 2.44 2.33
N ASN A 189 16.01 1.39 2.37
CA ASN A 189 16.77 1.06 3.58
C ASN A 189 17.82 2.13 3.93
N SER A 190 18.48 2.71 2.91
CA SER A 190 19.40 3.85 3.11
C SER A 190 18.67 5.06 3.71
N MET A 191 17.46 5.35 3.24
CA MET A 191 16.63 6.44 3.76
C MET A 191 16.27 6.23 5.25
N ALA A 192 15.88 5.00 5.62
CA ALA A 192 15.57 4.66 7.01
C ALA A 192 16.77 4.84 7.94
N VAL A 193 17.96 4.38 7.51
CA VAL A 193 19.21 4.56 8.26
C VAL A 193 19.50 6.06 8.45
N LYS A 194 19.40 6.87 7.40
CA LYS A 194 19.62 8.32 7.51
C LYS A 194 18.61 9.02 8.41
N ALA A 195 17.35 8.58 8.40
CA ALA A 195 16.29 9.08 9.27
C ALA A 195 16.42 8.64 10.74
N GLY A 196 17.48 7.91 11.11
CA GLY A 196 17.71 7.45 12.48
C GLY A 196 16.97 6.17 12.87
N LEU A 197 16.30 5.50 11.92
CA LEU A 197 15.51 4.29 12.15
C LEU A 197 16.40 3.03 12.08
N MET A 198 17.31 2.92 13.04
CA MET A 198 18.33 1.84 13.06
C MET A 198 17.80 0.49 13.55
N HIS A 199 16.63 0.48 14.17
CA HIS A 199 16.10 -0.70 14.86
C HIS A 199 15.63 -1.79 13.87
N HIS A 200 15.25 -1.43 12.65
CA HIS A 200 14.70 -2.36 11.65
C HIS A 200 15.09 -2.03 10.22
N LYS A 201 15.35 -3.08 9.42
CA LYS A 201 15.57 -2.95 7.98
C LYS A 201 14.28 -2.55 7.29
N LEU A 202 14.18 -1.32 6.81
CA LEU A 202 13.00 -0.86 6.08
C LEU A 202 12.92 -1.55 4.70
N THR A 203 11.81 -2.22 4.44
CA THR A 203 11.57 -2.94 3.19
C THR A 203 10.18 -2.59 2.64
N PRO A 204 9.93 -2.78 1.34
CA PRO A 204 8.60 -2.58 0.76
C PRO A 204 7.51 -3.43 1.43
N HIS A 205 7.88 -4.56 2.04
CA HIS A 205 6.94 -5.41 2.76
C HIS A 205 6.46 -4.76 4.07
N ILE A 206 7.30 -3.93 4.70
CA ILE A 206 6.92 -3.09 5.84
C ILE A 206 6.00 -1.97 5.38
N LEU A 207 6.30 -1.27 4.27
CA LEU A 207 5.41 -0.22 3.73
C LEU A 207 4.01 -0.75 3.46
N ARG A 208 3.92 -1.94 2.84
CA ARG A 208 2.64 -2.63 2.64
C ARG A 208 1.97 -2.94 3.96
N HIS A 209 2.71 -3.47 4.94
CA HIS A 209 2.16 -3.82 6.24
C HIS A 209 1.62 -2.58 6.99
N THR A 210 2.34 -1.46 6.94
CA THR A 210 1.86 -0.15 7.41
C THR A 210 0.57 0.24 6.71
N GLY A 211 0.53 0.20 5.38
CA GLY A 211 -0.67 0.50 4.60
C GLY A 211 -1.86 -0.38 4.96
N CYS A 212 -1.61 -1.68 5.17
CA CYS A 212 -2.65 -2.61 5.60
C CYS A 212 -3.17 -2.28 7.01
N THR A 213 -2.27 -1.93 7.93
CA THR A 213 -2.61 -1.56 9.31
C THR A 213 -3.45 -0.28 9.33
N ASN A 214 -3.09 0.72 8.53
CA ASN A 214 -3.85 1.98 8.41
C ASN A 214 -5.27 1.76 7.85
N MET A 215 -5.50 0.71 7.05
CA MET A 215 -6.83 0.37 6.52
C MET A 215 -7.73 -0.31 7.55
N VAL A 216 -7.18 -0.95 8.59
CA VAL A 216 -7.96 -1.73 9.56
C VAL A 216 -8.89 -0.87 10.40
N GLY A 217 -8.47 0.33 10.80
CA GLY A 217 -9.32 1.24 11.57
C GLY A 217 -10.40 1.94 10.74
N VAL A 218 -10.37 1.79 9.41
CA VAL A 218 -11.24 2.55 8.49
C VAL A 218 -12.26 1.65 7.80
N PHE A 219 -11.92 0.37 7.57
CA PHE A 219 -12.73 -0.54 6.78
C PHE A 219 -13.12 -1.78 7.57
N SER A 220 -14.18 -2.47 7.16
CA SER A 220 -14.45 -3.82 7.66
C SER A 220 -13.43 -4.81 7.10
N ALA A 221 -13.23 -5.93 7.80
CA ALA A 221 -12.24 -6.95 7.42
C ALA A 221 -12.43 -7.48 5.98
N GLU A 222 -13.67 -7.57 5.50
CA GLU A 222 -14.00 -8.00 4.14
C GLU A 222 -13.60 -6.98 3.08
N VAL A 223 -13.89 -5.68 3.33
CA VAL A 223 -13.50 -4.59 2.43
C VAL A 223 -11.99 -4.46 2.40
N ALA A 224 -11.36 -4.48 3.58
CA ALA A 224 -9.91 -4.51 3.75
C ALA A 224 -9.27 -5.70 3.01
N GLN A 225 -9.86 -6.89 3.06
CA GLN A 225 -9.34 -8.06 2.32
C GLN A 225 -9.31 -7.82 0.80
N LYS A 226 -10.40 -7.27 0.25
CA LYS A 226 -10.50 -6.94 -1.19
C LYS A 226 -9.45 -5.89 -1.57
N TYR A 227 -9.30 -4.83 -0.78
CA TYR A 227 -8.29 -3.78 -1.00
C TYR A 227 -6.87 -4.32 -0.91
N MET A 228 -6.58 -5.17 0.08
CA MET A 228 -5.28 -5.78 0.26
C MET A 228 -4.99 -6.89 -0.75
N ARG A 229 -5.95 -7.35 -1.56
CA ARG A 229 -5.78 -8.50 -2.48
C ARG A 229 -5.28 -9.74 -1.74
N HIS A 230 -5.92 -10.04 -0.61
CA HIS A 230 -5.64 -11.22 0.20
C HIS A 230 -6.56 -12.37 -0.20
N LYS A 231 -5.98 -13.53 -0.54
CA LYS A 231 -6.76 -14.72 -0.93
C LYS A 231 -7.71 -15.15 0.19
N ASN A 232 -7.24 -15.14 1.44
CA ASN A 232 -7.98 -15.63 2.60
C ASN A 232 -8.22 -14.51 3.60
N LEU A 233 -9.46 -14.36 4.09
CA LEU A 233 -9.83 -13.36 5.10
C LEU A 233 -8.97 -13.46 6.36
N TYR A 234 -8.58 -14.68 6.76
CA TYR A 234 -7.68 -14.92 7.89
C TYR A 234 -6.36 -14.13 7.81
N THR A 235 -5.82 -13.92 6.60
CA THR A 235 -4.59 -13.12 6.45
C THR A 235 -4.81 -11.64 6.72
N THR A 236 -6.03 -11.15 6.51
CA THR A 236 -6.48 -9.80 6.85
C THR A 236 -6.83 -9.69 8.34
N LEU A 237 -7.48 -10.69 8.93
CA LEU A 237 -7.81 -10.70 10.37
C LEU A 237 -6.57 -10.60 11.27
N GLY A 238 -5.40 -11.03 10.79
CA GLY A 238 -4.13 -10.85 11.53
C GLY A 238 -3.72 -9.40 11.78
N TYR A 239 -4.38 -8.42 11.14
CA TYR A 239 -4.19 -6.98 11.39
C TYR A 239 -5.25 -6.40 12.33
N TYR A 240 -6.37 -7.09 12.53
CA TYR A 240 -7.42 -6.66 13.45
C TYR A 240 -7.04 -7.17 14.83
N HIS A 241 -6.60 -6.26 15.68
CA HIS A 241 -6.37 -6.51 17.10
C HIS A 241 -7.46 -5.81 17.90
N PRO A 242 -8.68 -6.39 17.98
CA PRO A 242 -9.75 -5.76 18.74
C PRO A 242 -9.33 -5.75 20.22
N ALA A 243 -9.08 -4.57 20.78
CA ALA A 243 -9.23 -4.40 22.21
C ALA A 243 -10.74 -4.51 22.54
N PRO A 244 -11.15 -5.03 23.70
CA PRO A 244 -12.57 -5.23 24.02
C PRO A 244 -13.44 -3.96 23.86
N LEU A 245 -12.84 -2.78 24.04
CA LEU A 245 -13.51 -1.47 23.91
C LEU A 245 -13.43 -0.88 22.49
N ASP A 246 -12.50 -1.37 21.66
CA ASP A 246 -12.24 -0.88 20.29
C ASP A 246 -12.67 -1.92 19.23
N ALA A 247 -13.54 -2.85 19.61
CA ALA A 247 -14.00 -3.94 18.74
C ALA A 247 -14.98 -3.48 17.66
N ALA A 248 -15.51 -2.25 17.77
CA ALA A 248 -16.37 -1.62 16.79
C ALA A 248 -15.61 -0.53 16.02
N ASN A 249 -15.86 -0.40 14.72
CA ASN A 249 -15.21 0.59 13.85
C ASN A 249 -15.62 2.05 14.16
N GLU A 250 -16.68 2.25 14.97
CA GLU A 250 -17.09 3.53 15.53
C GLU A 250 -17.53 3.29 16.98
N ALA A 251 -17.20 4.20 17.89
CA ALA A 251 -17.90 4.27 19.17
C ALA A 251 -19.38 4.55 18.85
N ASN A 252 -20.31 3.84 19.51
CA ASN A 252 -21.72 4.22 19.44
C ASN A 252 -21.80 5.72 19.72
N ALA A 253 -22.45 6.49 18.82
CA ALA A 253 -22.72 7.89 19.08
C ALA A 253 -23.31 7.99 20.50
N PRO A 254 -22.83 8.90 21.36
CA PRO A 254 -23.32 9.00 22.72
C PRO A 254 -24.84 9.17 22.65
N LEU A 255 -25.56 8.17 23.15
CA LEU A 255 -26.98 8.30 23.40
C LEU A 255 -27.08 9.35 24.51
N ASP A 256 -27.64 10.49 24.16
CA ASP A 256 -28.03 11.48 25.15
C ASP A 256 -29.25 10.96 25.91
N LEU A 257 -28.97 10.19 26.96
CA LEU A 257 -29.98 9.51 27.77
C LEU A 257 -30.66 10.44 28.76
N PHE A 258 -30.21 11.70 28.88
CA PHE A 258 -30.62 12.60 29.96
C PHE A 258 -31.04 14.01 29.52
N SER A 259 -30.83 14.44 28.27
CA SER A 259 -31.28 15.78 27.86
C SER A 259 -32.78 16.00 27.89
N SER A 260 -33.61 14.95 27.82
CA SER A 260 -35.07 15.09 27.90
C SER A 260 -35.65 14.92 29.30
N PHE A 261 -34.83 14.76 30.35
CA PHE A 261 -35.32 14.54 31.73
C PHE A 261 -35.21 15.75 32.65
N PHE A 262 -34.57 16.84 32.20
CA PHE A 262 -34.27 18.01 33.06
C PHE A 262 -34.79 19.35 32.52
N ASP A 263 -35.63 19.35 31.47
CA ASP A 263 -36.13 20.58 30.82
C ASP A 263 -37.56 20.99 31.25
N ASP A 264 -38.09 20.44 32.35
CA ASP A 264 -39.35 20.90 32.98
C ASP A 264 -39.11 21.39 34.41
N GLU A 265 -38.54 22.60 34.57
CA GLU A 265 -38.71 23.44 35.76
C GLU A 265 -38.30 24.89 35.43
N ASP A 266 -39.25 25.67 34.91
CA ASP A 266 -39.54 27.09 35.27
C ASP A 266 -40.75 27.64 34.49
#